data_AF-A0A973SUD8-F1
#
_entry.id   AF-A0A973SUD8-F1
#
_cell.length_a   1.000
_cell.length_b   1.000
_cell.length_c   1.000
_cell.angle_alpha   90.00
_cell.angle_beta   90.00
_cell.angle_gamma   90.00
#
_symmetry.space_group_name_H-M   'P 1'
#
loop_
_entity.id
_entity.type
_entity.pdbx_description
1 polymer ?
#
loop_
_entity_poly.entity_id
_entity_poly.type
_entity_poly.pdbx_seq_one_letter_code
_entity_poly.pdbx_strand_id
1 'polypeptide(L)'
;MLGERRGARALLIGTGTHAPGSPLPGVPAVERNLLDLRRVLRERCGLPDTAITTLLDPPTMAAIGDAVADAVAASAERAPLLVYYAGHGLVSATGALYLAAAATDPGGTRLEHTALPFATLRRYLLDSRARPLVVVLDCCFSGRALTGLTVPEEDLAGLAEIEGGYVLTSAGRGQLALAPGGAEHTAFTGELLRTLEEGIPDGPRRLTLASLFRELSQRLPAGGFPSPHARWSARAAELALADNPGWPGEGSPREPDAEGQESVAAPPAGSPYRGLAAFGTEHEPLFFGRERVTARLAQECAACHDDQQPLLVM
;
A
#
# COMPACT_ATOMS: atom_id res chain seq x y z
N MET A 1 -5.58 -15.41 -9.52
CA MET A 1 -5.31 -13.98 -9.75
C MET A 1 -6.62 -13.21 -9.66
N LEU A 2 -6.60 -11.88 -9.64
CA LEU A 2 -7.79 -11.05 -9.44
C LEU A 2 -8.87 -11.32 -10.50
N GLY A 3 -8.54 -11.24 -11.78
CA GLY A 3 -9.46 -11.50 -12.90
C GLY A 3 -9.91 -12.96 -13.06
N GLU A 4 -9.17 -13.92 -12.49
CA GLU A 4 -9.56 -15.34 -12.51
C GLU A 4 -10.66 -15.67 -11.48
N ARG A 5 -10.86 -14.79 -10.49
CA ARG A 5 -11.86 -14.99 -9.44
C ARG A 5 -13.21 -14.52 -9.93
N ARG A 6 -14.09 -15.47 -10.27
CA ARG A 6 -15.45 -15.18 -10.72
C ARG A 6 -16.17 -14.26 -9.73
N GLY A 7 -16.69 -13.14 -10.24
CA GLY A 7 -17.38 -12.14 -9.44
C GLY A 7 -16.47 -11.11 -8.75
N ALA A 8 -15.16 -11.11 -9.05
CA ALA A 8 -14.27 -10.03 -8.66
C ALA A 8 -14.74 -8.70 -9.23
N ARG A 9 -14.61 -7.62 -8.46
CA ARG A 9 -15.05 -6.28 -8.85
C ARG A 9 -14.03 -5.22 -8.47
N ALA A 10 -14.05 -4.12 -9.21
CA ALA A 10 -13.31 -2.90 -8.91
C ALA A 10 -14.23 -1.68 -8.97
N LEU A 11 -14.17 -0.84 -7.94
CA LEU A 11 -14.78 0.49 -7.90
C LEU A 11 -13.67 1.53 -7.84
N LEU A 12 -13.56 2.36 -8.86
CA LEU A 12 -12.55 3.41 -8.98
C LEU A 12 -13.23 4.77 -8.81
N ILE A 13 -12.95 5.45 -7.71
CA ILE A 13 -13.51 6.77 -7.38
C ILE A 13 -12.40 7.80 -7.50
N GLY A 14 -12.67 8.95 -8.11
CA GLY A 14 -11.72 10.03 -8.15
C GLY A 14 -12.37 11.40 -8.05
N THR A 15 -11.76 12.30 -7.30
CA THR A 15 -12.12 13.72 -7.22
C THR A 15 -10.95 14.59 -7.66
N GLY A 16 -10.94 14.97 -8.93
CA GLY A 16 -9.97 15.89 -9.53
C GLY A 16 -10.48 17.33 -9.62
N THR A 17 -11.79 17.52 -9.81
CA THR A 17 -12.42 18.85 -9.94
C THR A 17 -13.33 19.14 -8.75
N HIS A 18 -13.34 20.40 -8.30
CA HIS A 18 -14.17 20.85 -7.19
C HIS A 18 -15.11 21.97 -7.62
N ALA A 19 -16.21 22.14 -6.88
CA ALA A 19 -17.21 23.17 -7.13
C ALA A 19 -16.59 24.60 -7.17
N PRO A 20 -17.12 25.53 -7.98
CA PRO A 20 -16.64 26.91 -8.02
C PRO A 20 -16.59 27.55 -6.63
N GLY A 21 -15.47 28.19 -6.31
CA GLY A 21 -15.24 28.80 -4.99
C GLY A 21 -14.80 27.81 -3.90
N SER A 22 -14.62 26.52 -4.22
CA SER A 22 -14.03 25.56 -3.28
C SER A 22 -12.60 25.97 -2.92
N PRO A 23 -12.22 25.88 -1.63
CA PRO A 23 -10.83 26.08 -1.20
C PRO A 23 -9.93 24.87 -1.52
N LEU A 24 -10.51 23.75 -1.97
CA LEU A 24 -9.75 22.57 -2.38
C LEU A 24 -9.17 22.80 -3.78
N PRO A 25 -7.84 22.65 -3.96
CA PRO A 25 -7.22 22.77 -5.28
C PRO A 25 -7.68 21.62 -6.18
N GLY A 26 -7.72 21.86 -7.49
CA GLY A 26 -7.89 20.79 -8.46
C GLY A 26 -6.71 19.82 -8.46
N VAL A 27 -6.98 18.56 -8.79
CA VAL A 27 -5.99 17.50 -9.01
C VAL A 27 -6.21 16.90 -10.40
N PRO A 28 -5.76 17.57 -11.47
CA PRO A 28 -6.08 17.17 -12.85
C PRO A 28 -5.68 15.74 -13.21
N ALA A 29 -4.62 15.22 -12.59
CA ALA A 29 -4.13 13.86 -12.79
C ALA A 29 -5.14 12.77 -12.41
N VAL A 30 -6.14 13.06 -11.58
CA VAL A 30 -7.12 12.07 -11.10
C VAL A 30 -7.92 11.46 -12.25
N GLU A 31 -8.34 12.25 -13.24
CA GLU A 31 -9.08 11.72 -14.40
C GLU A 31 -8.23 10.68 -15.14
N ARG A 32 -6.97 11.02 -15.42
CA ARG A 32 -6.04 10.13 -16.11
C ARG A 32 -5.67 8.90 -15.28
N ASN A 33 -5.52 9.04 -13.96
CA ASN A 33 -5.36 7.92 -13.04
C ASN A 33 -6.47 6.89 -13.20
N LEU A 34 -7.74 7.32 -13.17
CA LEU A 34 -8.88 6.41 -13.27
C LEU A 34 -8.94 5.73 -14.65
N LEU A 35 -8.68 6.47 -15.72
CA LEU A 35 -8.67 5.95 -17.08
C LEU A 35 -7.61 4.86 -17.26
N ASP A 36 -6.36 5.13 -16.85
CA ASP A 36 -5.28 4.18 -17.02
C ASP A 36 -5.36 3.01 -16.03
N LEU A 37 -5.83 3.23 -14.80
CA LEU A 37 -6.05 2.14 -13.85
C LEU A 37 -7.19 1.21 -14.32
N ARG A 38 -8.27 1.74 -14.89
CA ARG A 38 -9.32 0.92 -15.53
C ARG A 38 -8.72 0.06 -16.64
N ARG A 39 -7.90 0.66 -17.51
CA ARG A 39 -7.23 -0.03 -18.61
C ARG A 39 -6.33 -1.15 -18.10
N VAL A 40 -5.46 -0.88 -17.12
CA VAL A 40 -4.53 -1.86 -16.54
C VAL A 40 -5.28 -2.97 -15.80
N LEU A 41 -6.34 -2.67 -15.07
CA LEU A 41 -7.17 -3.71 -14.43
C LEU A 41 -7.79 -4.66 -15.45
N ARG A 42 -8.21 -4.14 -16.61
CA ARG A 42 -8.73 -4.95 -17.71
C ARG A 42 -7.64 -5.78 -18.38
N GLU A 43 -6.57 -5.13 -18.83
CA GLU A 43 -5.55 -5.73 -19.70
C GLU A 43 -4.55 -6.60 -18.94
N ARG A 44 -4.19 -6.21 -17.72
CA ARG A 44 -3.13 -6.85 -16.94
C ARG A 44 -3.67 -7.68 -15.81
N CYS A 45 -4.75 -7.22 -15.16
CA CYS A 45 -5.35 -7.95 -14.04
C CYS A 45 -6.51 -8.86 -14.45
N GLY A 46 -6.95 -8.80 -15.72
CA GLY A 46 -7.95 -9.69 -16.30
C GLY A 46 -9.38 -9.45 -15.83
N LEU A 47 -9.71 -8.28 -15.27
CA LEU A 47 -11.10 -7.97 -14.93
C LEU A 47 -11.90 -7.65 -16.22
N PRO A 48 -13.10 -8.21 -16.38
CA PRO A 48 -13.98 -7.77 -17.46
C PRO A 48 -14.40 -6.31 -17.21
N ASP A 49 -14.63 -5.56 -18.29
CA ASP A 49 -15.01 -4.15 -18.21
C ASP A 49 -16.30 -3.93 -17.39
N THR A 50 -17.22 -4.89 -17.44
CA THR A 50 -18.48 -4.91 -16.65
C THR A 50 -18.28 -5.09 -15.14
N ALA A 51 -17.09 -5.52 -14.71
CA ALA A 51 -16.72 -5.63 -13.31
C ALA A 51 -15.99 -4.38 -12.77
N ILE A 52 -15.71 -3.39 -13.63
CA ILE A 52 -15.03 -2.15 -13.24
C ILE A 52 -16.02 -0.99 -13.34
N THR A 53 -16.29 -0.36 -12.21
CA THR A 53 -17.11 0.86 -12.13
C THR A 53 -16.20 2.05 -11.86
N THR A 54 -16.38 3.14 -12.60
CA THR A 54 -15.59 4.37 -12.45
C THR A 54 -16.52 5.54 -12.10
N LEU A 55 -16.17 6.30 -11.07
CA LEU A 55 -16.91 7.47 -10.59
C LEU A 55 -15.95 8.67 -10.50
N LEU A 56 -16.00 9.55 -11.50
CA LEU A 56 -15.20 10.78 -11.55
C LEU A 56 -16.03 11.97 -11.05
N ASP A 57 -15.41 12.79 -10.22
CA ASP A 57 -15.94 14.03 -9.64
C ASP A 57 -17.38 13.88 -9.08
N PRO A 58 -17.65 12.87 -8.24
CA PRO A 58 -18.95 12.70 -7.59
C PRO A 58 -19.37 13.99 -6.90
N PRO A 59 -20.59 14.50 -7.15
CA PRO A 59 -20.99 15.82 -6.66
C PRO A 59 -21.12 15.85 -5.14
N THR A 60 -21.47 14.74 -4.51
CA THR A 60 -21.79 14.66 -3.08
C THR A 60 -21.22 13.40 -2.44
N MET A 61 -21.07 13.41 -1.11
CA MET A 61 -20.71 12.20 -0.36
C MET A 61 -21.74 11.07 -0.52
N ALA A 62 -23.02 11.41 -0.75
CA ALA A 62 -24.09 10.43 -0.98
C ALA A 62 -23.83 9.65 -2.27
N ALA A 63 -23.43 10.32 -3.36
CA ALA A 63 -23.09 9.66 -4.62
C ALA A 63 -21.92 8.66 -4.47
N ILE A 64 -20.92 8.99 -3.63
CA ILE A 64 -19.84 8.05 -3.29
C ILE A 64 -20.41 6.86 -2.50
N GLY A 65 -21.23 7.13 -1.49
CA GLY A 65 -21.87 6.11 -0.66
C GLY A 65 -22.74 5.14 -1.47
N ASP A 66 -23.55 5.65 -2.38
CA ASP A 66 -24.42 4.87 -3.26
C ASP A 66 -23.59 3.96 -4.18
N ALA A 67 -22.52 4.49 -4.80
CA ALA A 67 -21.63 3.68 -5.65
C ALA A 67 -20.93 2.56 -4.88
N VAL A 68 -20.54 2.81 -3.63
CA VAL A 68 -19.98 1.77 -2.74
C VAL A 68 -21.04 0.73 -2.40
N ALA A 69 -22.25 1.16 -2.02
CA ALA A 69 -23.34 0.25 -1.70
C ALA A 69 -23.70 -0.65 -2.89
N ASP A 70 -23.76 -0.10 -4.10
CA ASP A 70 -23.99 -0.83 -5.34
C ASP A 70 -22.86 -1.83 -5.63
N ALA A 71 -21.60 -1.42 -5.46
CA ALA A 71 -20.46 -2.32 -5.65
C ALA A 71 -20.48 -3.48 -4.63
N VAL A 72 -20.85 -3.21 -3.38
CA VAL A 72 -21.02 -4.20 -2.32
C VAL A 72 -22.15 -5.17 -2.66
N ALA A 73 -23.33 -4.66 -3.02
CA ALA A 73 -24.50 -5.46 -3.36
C ALA A 73 -24.27 -6.36 -4.58
N ALA A 74 -23.49 -5.87 -5.55
CA ALA A 74 -23.19 -6.59 -6.78
C ALA A 74 -22.02 -7.57 -6.65
N SER A 75 -21.29 -7.56 -5.53
CA SER A 75 -20.12 -8.41 -5.32
C SER A 75 -20.52 -9.85 -4.98
N ALA A 76 -19.84 -10.82 -5.59
CA ALA A 76 -20.07 -12.23 -5.30
C ALA A 76 -19.44 -12.64 -3.97
N GLU A 77 -20.02 -13.66 -3.34
CA GLU A 77 -19.49 -14.24 -2.11
C GLU A 77 -18.05 -14.75 -2.32
N ARG A 78 -17.13 -14.40 -1.41
CA ARG A 78 -15.70 -14.79 -1.44
C ARG A 78 -14.95 -14.39 -2.72
N ALA A 79 -15.50 -13.45 -3.49
CA ALA A 79 -14.79 -12.82 -4.59
C ALA A 79 -14.12 -11.51 -4.12
N PRO A 80 -12.98 -11.10 -4.70
CA PRO A 80 -12.31 -9.87 -4.31
C PRO A 80 -13.11 -8.63 -4.70
N LEU A 81 -13.13 -7.63 -3.82
CA LEU A 81 -13.60 -6.28 -4.15
C LEU A 81 -12.45 -5.30 -3.93
N LEU A 82 -12.04 -4.63 -5.01
CA LEU A 82 -11.07 -3.54 -5.00
C LEU A 82 -11.81 -2.20 -4.99
N VAL A 83 -11.53 -1.35 -4.01
CA VAL A 83 -11.97 0.05 -3.99
C VAL A 83 -10.74 0.93 -4.06
N TYR A 84 -10.65 1.74 -5.12
CA TYR A 84 -9.62 2.74 -5.29
C TYR A 84 -10.24 4.12 -5.14
N TYR A 85 -9.62 5.00 -4.36
CA TYR A 85 -10.00 6.40 -4.25
C TYR A 85 -8.79 7.29 -4.54
N ALA A 86 -8.95 8.30 -5.39
CA ALA A 86 -7.95 9.35 -5.59
C ALA A 86 -8.53 10.75 -5.42
N GLY A 87 -7.88 11.60 -4.63
CA GLY A 87 -8.41 12.94 -4.34
C GLY A 87 -7.91 13.52 -3.03
N HIS A 88 -8.71 14.40 -2.42
CA HIS A 88 -8.37 14.99 -1.12
C HIS A 88 -8.85 14.12 0.02
N GLY A 89 -7.91 13.73 0.89
CA GLY A 89 -8.20 13.20 2.22
C GLY A 89 -8.20 14.36 3.21
N LEU A 90 -9.29 14.51 3.96
CA LEU A 90 -9.48 15.59 4.92
C LEU A 90 -9.59 14.99 6.32
N VAL A 91 -8.91 15.58 7.29
CA VAL A 91 -8.96 15.12 8.69
C VAL A 91 -9.73 16.14 9.51
N SER A 92 -10.78 15.69 10.19
CA SER A 92 -11.58 16.55 11.07
C SER A 92 -10.83 16.92 12.35
N ALA A 93 -11.40 17.83 13.14
CA ALA A 93 -10.84 18.19 14.46
C ALA A 93 -10.79 17.02 15.45
N THR A 94 -11.63 16.00 15.25
CA THR A 94 -11.63 14.77 16.06
C THR A 94 -10.61 13.74 15.57
N GLY A 95 -9.86 14.06 14.51
CA GLY A 95 -8.90 13.17 13.90
C GLY A 95 -9.50 12.21 12.88
N ALA A 96 -10.80 12.19 12.64
CA ALA A 96 -11.41 11.24 11.70
C ALA A 96 -11.09 11.59 10.23
N LEU A 97 -10.83 10.57 9.41
CA LEU A 97 -10.57 10.72 7.97
C LEU A 97 -11.88 10.84 7.17
N TYR A 98 -11.90 11.78 6.22
CA TYR A 98 -12.97 12.02 5.27
C TYR A 98 -12.42 12.04 3.84
N LEU A 99 -13.16 11.43 2.91
CA LEU A 99 -12.87 11.41 1.48
C LEU A 99 -13.72 12.50 0.81
N ALA A 100 -13.07 13.48 0.20
CA ALA A 100 -13.76 14.58 -0.45
C ALA A 100 -14.58 14.10 -1.65
N ALA A 101 -15.80 14.64 -1.79
CA ALA A 101 -16.58 14.76 -3.03
C ALA A 101 -16.30 16.13 -3.71
N ALA A 102 -16.75 16.31 -4.96
CA ALA A 102 -16.51 17.55 -5.72
C ALA A 102 -17.10 18.81 -5.04
N ALA A 103 -18.25 18.72 -4.37
CA ALA A 103 -18.86 19.82 -3.62
C ALA A 103 -18.48 19.86 -2.13
N THR A 104 -17.37 19.22 -1.75
CA THR A 104 -16.91 19.23 -0.34
C THR A 104 -16.57 20.63 0.13
N ASP A 105 -17.09 21.01 1.30
CA ASP A 105 -16.67 22.18 2.05
C ASP A 105 -15.77 21.71 3.22
N PRO A 106 -14.44 21.94 3.18
CA PRO A 106 -13.54 21.54 4.26
C PRO A 106 -13.66 22.43 5.52
N GLY A 107 -14.59 23.39 5.56
CA GLY A 107 -14.76 24.33 6.65
C GLY A 107 -15.50 23.76 7.86
N GLY A 108 -14.79 23.56 8.98
CA GLY A 108 -15.37 23.30 10.29
C GLY A 108 -16.31 22.10 10.31
N THR A 109 -17.51 22.27 10.87
CA THR A 109 -18.52 21.21 10.97
C THR A 109 -19.15 20.81 9.64
N ARG A 110 -18.97 21.61 8.57
CA ARG A 110 -19.54 21.27 7.24
C ARG A 110 -18.82 20.11 6.57
N LEU A 111 -17.56 19.86 6.93
CA LEU A 111 -16.81 18.70 6.44
C LEU A 111 -17.60 17.40 6.67
N GLU A 112 -18.19 17.26 7.86
CA GLU A 112 -18.90 16.06 8.28
C GLU A 112 -20.19 15.79 7.48
N HIS A 113 -20.70 16.80 6.80
CA HIS A 113 -21.94 16.73 5.99
C HIS A 113 -21.68 16.76 4.49
N THR A 114 -20.45 17.01 4.06
CA THR A 114 -20.14 17.22 2.63
C THR A 114 -19.08 16.26 2.09
N ALA A 115 -18.29 15.63 2.95
CA ALA A 115 -17.32 14.59 2.61
C ALA A 115 -17.69 13.23 3.24
N LEU A 116 -17.30 12.14 2.60
CA LEU A 116 -17.63 10.79 3.08
C LEU A 116 -16.67 10.39 4.22
N PRO A 117 -17.14 10.10 5.45
CA PRO A 117 -16.26 9.57 6.49
C PRO A 117 -15.68 8.22 6.06
N PHE A 118 -14.39 8.00 6.25
CA PHE A 118 -13.75 6.72 5.95
C PHE A 118 -14.33 5.59 6.79
N ALA A 119 -14.73 5.87 8.04
CA ALA A 119 -15.46 4.93 8.88
C ALA A 119 -16.78 4.46 8.25
N THR A 120 -17.47 5.33 7.50
CA THR A 120 -18.69 4.97 6.75
C THR A 120 -18.37 4.07 5.56
N LEU A 121 -17.32 4.37 4.79
CA LEU A 121 -16.82 3.48 3.74
C LEU A 121 -16.46 2.09 4.32
N ARG A 122 -15.71 2.08 5.43
CA ARG A 122 -15.34 0.85 6.16
C ARG A 122 -16.57 0.02 6.53
N ARG A 123 -17.62 0.67 7.08
CA ARG A 123 -18.87 0.01 7.44
C ARG A 123 -19.56 -0.62 6.23
N TYR A 124 -19.65 0.09 5.10
CA TYR A 124 -20.25 -0.49 3.89
C TYR A 124 -19.47 -1.69 3.37
N LEU A 125 -18.14 -1.63 3.41
CA LEU A 125 -17.29 -2.76 2.98
C LEU A 125 -17.40 -3.96 3.94
N LEU A 126 -17.55 -3.71 5.24
CA LEU A 126 -17.79 -4.72 6.26
C LEU A 126 -19.06 -5.55 6.00
N ASP A 127 -20.12 -4.91 5.53
CA ASP A 127 -21.39 -5.54 5.18
C ASP A 127 -21.30 -6.41 3.91
N SER A 128 -20.20 -6.29 3.15
CA SER A 128 -19.97 -7.07 1.94
C SER A 128 -19.64 -8.53 2.25
N ARG A 129 -20.11 -9.43 1.38
CA ARG A 129 -19.69 -10.84 1.33
C ARG A 129 -18.42 -11.06 0.48
N ALA A 130 -17.94 -10.01 -0.17
CA ALA A 130 -16.72 -10.03 -0.96
C ALA A 130 -15.51 -10.21 -0.06
N ARG A 131 -14.61 -11.12 -0.41
CA ARG A 131 -13.30 -11.28 0.25
C ARG A 131 -12.25 -11.73 -0.78
N PRO A 132 -11.02 -11.22 -0.75
CA PRO A 132 -10.53 -10.12 0.10
C PRO A 132 -11.14 -8.75 -0.27
N LEU A 133 -11.19 -7.83 0.70
CA LEU A 133 -11.54 -6.42 0.51
C LEU A 133 -10.24 -5.62 0.41
N VAL A 134 -10.01 -5.00 -0.74
CA VAL A 134 -8.78 -4.24 -1.02
C VAL A 134 -9.16 -2.78 -1.16
N VAL A 135 -8.62 -1.92 -0.31
CA VAL A 135 -8.81 -0.47 -0.37
C VAL A 135 -7.48 0.20 -0.69
N VAL A 136 -7.44 0.96 -1.77
CA VAL A 136 -6.28 1.75 -2.18
C VAL A 136 -6.66 3.23 -2.13
N LEU A 137 -6.01 3.98 -1.24
CA LEU A 137 -6.24 5.41 -1.07
C LEU A 137 -5.05 6.18 -1.63
N ASP A 138 -5.27 6.84 -2.76
CA ASP A 138 -4.33 7.79 -3.32
C ASP A 138 -4.76 9.23 -3.01
N CYS A 139 -4.58 9.62 -1.74
CA CYS A 139 -4.99 10.93 -1.26
C CYS A 139 -3.91 11.58 -0.41
N CYS A 140 -3.64 12.86 -0.66
CA CYS A 140 -2.89 13.66 0.31
C CYS A 140 -3.81 14.00 1.47
N PHE A 141 -3.32 13.78 2.69
CA PHE A 141 -4.03 14.14 3.91
C PHE A 141 -3.79 15.61 4.19
N SER A 142 -4.71 16.46 3.75
CA SER A 142 -4.66 17.90 4.01
C SER A 142 -5.48 18.22 5.27
N GLY A 143 -4.78 18.53 6.35
CA GLY A 143 -5.38 19.00 7.60
C GLY A 143 -4.62 20.23 8.09
N ARG A 144 -5.31 21.36 8.22
CA ARG A 144 -4.81 22.51 8.99
C ARG A 144 -4.83 22.08 10.46
N ALA A 145 -3.67 22.13 11.12
CA ALA A 145 -3.42 21.70 12.49
C ALA A 145 -3.38 20.18 12.70
N LEU A 146 -2.23 19.58 12.40
CA LEU A 146 -1.40 18.88 13.39
C LEU A 146 -0.17 18.33 12.66
N THR A 147 0.98 18.94 12.96
CA THR A 147 2.30 18.43 12.63
C THR A 147 2.48 17.05 13.26
N GLY A 148 2.06 15.98 12.57
CA GLY A 148 2.44 14.62 12.96
C GLY A 148 1.49 13.51 12.55
N LEU A 149 0.26 13.83 12.12
CA LEU A 149 -0.74 12.80 11.90
C LEU A 149 -0.59 12.16 10.51
N THR A 150 -0.01 10.96 10.50
CA THR A 150 -0.38 9.89 9.58
C THR A 150 -1.88 9.61 9.71
N VAL A 151 -2.48 8.92 8.73
CA VAL A 151 -3.87 8.43 8.87
C VAL A 151 -4.06 7.83 10.27
N PRO A 152 -5.14 8.14 11.00
CA PRO A 152 -5.35 7.59 12.34
C PRO A 152 -5.15 6.09 12.29
N GLU A 153 -4.19 5.58 13.09
CA GLU A 153 -3.84 4.16 13.06
C GLU A 153 -5.07 3.29 13.31
N GLU A 154 -6.01 3.77 14.13
CA GLU A 154 -7.29 3.12 14.44
C GLU A 154 -8.21 2.95 13.23
N ASP A 155 -8.27 3.94 12.33
CA ASP A 155 -9.14 3.86 11.15
C ASP A 155 -8.59 2.89 10.09
N LEU A 156 -7.26 2.86 9.90
CA LEU A 156 -6.60 1.87 9.04
C LEU A 156 -6.58 0.46 9.67
N ALA A 157 -6.37 0.37 10.97
CA ALA A 157 -6.38 -0.89 11.72
C ALA A 157 -7.75 -1.57 11.62
N GLY A 158 -8.84 -0.81 11.79
CA GLY A 158 -10.18 -1.40 11.78
C GLY A 158 -10.56 -2.14 10.48
N LEU A 159 -10.06 -1.75 9.30
CA LEU A 159 -10.29 -2.54 8.07
C LEU A 159 -9.29 -3.70 7.93
N ALA A 160 -8.06 -3.50 8.39
CA ALA A 160 -7.00 -4.49 8.36
C ALA A 160 -7.07 -5.54 9.50
N GLU A 161 -7.99 -5.39 10.44
CA GLU A 161 -8.30 -6.39 11.48
C GLU A 161 -9.36 -7.40 11.02
N ILE A 162 -10.11 -7.08 9.97
CA ILE A 162 -11.16 -7.94 9.40
C ILE A 162 -10.53 -8.99 8.52
N GLU A 163 -10.92 -10.27 8.65
CA GLU A 163 -10.47 -11.35 7.78
C GLU A 163 -10.60 -10.98 6.28
N GLY A 164 -9.46 -10.95 5.58
CA GLY A 164 -9.38 -10.62 4.15
C GLY A 164 -9.31 -9.12 3.82
N GLY A 165 -9.16 -8.23 4.81
CA GLY A 165 -8.97 -6.79 4.59
C GLY A 165 -7.53 -6.43 4.21
N TYR A 166 -7.37 -5.50 3.27
CA TYR A 166 -6.11 -4.90 2.87
C TYR A 166 -6.33 -3.42 2.60
N VAL A 167 -5.54 -2.54 3.25
CA VAL A 167 -5.52 -1.10 2.96
C VAL A 167 -4.11 -0.71 2.53
N LEU A 168 -4.01 0.04 1.45
CA LEU A 168 -2.78 0.69 0.97
C LEU A 168 -3.06 2.18 0.78
N THR A 169 -2.24 3.02 1.39
CA THR A 169 -2.39 4.48 1.30
C THR A 169 -1.14 5.11 0.73
N SER A 170 -1.29 6.07 -0.18
CA SER A 170 -0.22 7.01 -0.51
C SER A 170 0.09 7.82 0.75
N ALA A 171 1.35 7.85 1.17
CA ALA A 171 1.73 8.74 2.26
C ALA A 171 2.06 10.09 1.65
N GLY A 172 1.52 11.17 2.19
CA GLY A 172 1.80 12.48 1.63
C GLY A 172 1.24 13.62 2.45
N ARG A 173 2.12 14.54 2.84
CA ARG A 173 1.73 15.90 3.24
C ARG A 173 1.74 16.79 2.01
N GLY A 174 0.63 17.47 1.76
CA GLY A 174 0.56 18.65 0.88
C GLY A 174 0.51 18.38 -0.62
N GLN A 175 0.13 19.43 -1.36
CA GLN A 175 -0.12 19.46 -2.81
C GLN A 175 1.03 18.92 -3.69
N LEU A 176 2.28 18.95 -3.20
CA LEU A 176 3.46 18.49 -3.95
C LEU A 176 3.53 16.96 -4.11
N ALA A 177 2.83 16.21 -3.26
CA ALA A 177 2.91 14.74 -3.25
C ALA A 177 1.84 14.05 -4.12
N LEU A 178 0.75 14.74 -4.48
CA LEU A 178 -0.28 14.16 -5.35
C LEU A 178 0.22 14.13 -6.79
N ALA A 179 0.49 15.26 -7.44
CA ALA A 179 1.00 15.27 -8.81
C ALA A 179 2.08 16.36 -8.96
N PRO A 180 3.32 16.00 -9.38
CA PRO A 180 4.27 17.00 -9.86
C PRO A 180 3.60 17.86 -10.94
N GLY A 181 3.85 19.17 -10.97
CA GLY A 181 3.20 20.07 -11.92
C GLY A 181 3.37 19.58 -13.36
N GLY A 182 2.26 19.21 -14.02
CA GLY A 182 2.24 18.69 -15.39
C GLY A 182 2.43 17.18 -15.54
N ALA A 183 2.53 16.42 -14.45
CA ALA A 183 2.56 14.95 -14.51
C ALA A 183 1.23 14.38 -15.01
N GLU A 184 1.28 13.32 -15.82
CA GLU A 184 0.09 12.63 -16.33
C GLU A 184 -0.68 11.94 -15.20
N HIS A 185 0.02 11.44 -14.19
CA HIS A 185 -0.55 10.72 -13.05
C HIS A 185 -0.13 11.33 -11.74
N THR A 186 -0.85 10.98 -10.68
CA THR A 186 -0.31 11.21 -9.34
C THR A 186 0.94 10.36 -9.11
N ALA A 187 1.84 10.79 -8.22
CA ALA A 187 3.10 10.07 -7.98
C ALA A 187 2.86 8.60 -7.57
N PHE A 188 1.94 8.38 -6.63
CA PHE A 188 1.57 7.03 -6.20
C PHE A 188 0.95 6.20 -7.34
N THR A 189 -0.03 6.75 -8.07
CA THR A 189 -0.71 5.99 -9.12
C THR A 189 0.19 5.75 -10.32
N GLY A 190 1.04 6.71 -10.70
CA GLY A 190 2.06 6.53 -11.73
C GLY A 190 2.98 5.36 -11.41
N GLU A 191 3.51 5.28 -10.19
CA GLU A 191 4.36 4.15 -9.77
C GLU A 191 3.60 2.82 -9.68
N LEU A 192 2.32 2.85 -9.26
CA LEU A 192 1.46 1.66 -9.25
C LEU A 192 1.22 1.13 -10.66
N LEU A 193 0.82 2.00 -11.59
CA LEU A 193 0.61 1.68 -13.00
C LEU A 193 1.90 1.12 -13.62
N ARG A 194 3.01 1.83 -13.45
CA ARG A 194 4.33 1.42 -13.93
C ARG A 194 4.72 0.04 -13.42
N THR A 195 4.51 -0.24 -12.14
CA THR A 195 4.83 -1.55 -11.55
C THR A 195 3.93 -2.66 -12.12
N LEU A 196 2.65 -2.40 -12.34
CA LEU A 196 1.73 -3.37 -12.95
C LEU A 196 2.04 -3.61 -14.43
N GLU A 197 2.50 -2.59 -15.15
CA GLU A 197 2.74 -2.62 -16.59
C GLU A 197 4.12 -3.17 -16.96
N GLU A 198 5.17 -2.68 -16.32
CA GLU A 198 6.56 -3.07 -16.59
C GLU A 198 6.98 -4.28 -15.76
N GLY A 199 6.33 -4.48 -14.61
CA GLY A 199 6.69 -5.52 -13.66
C GLY A 199 7.82 -5.15 -12.72
N ILE A 200 8.21 -6.13 -11.92
CA ILE A 200 9.35 -6.10 -11.00
C ILE A 200 10.42 -7.01 -11.61
N PRO A 201 11.52 -6.46 -12.14
CA PRO A 201 12.65 -7.24 -12.63
C PRO A 201 13.17 -8.19 -11.54
N ASP A 202 13.49 -9.42 -11.92
CA ASP A 202 13.92 -10.48 -10.99
C ASP A 202 12.92 -10.74 -9.84
N GLY A 203 11.67 -10.30 -10.03
CA GLY A 203 10.59 -10.40 -9.08
C GLY A 203 9.85 -11.73 -9.12
N PRO A 204 8.81 -11.89 -8.29
CA PRO A 204 7.98 -13.09 -8.30
C PRO A 204 7.25 -13.26 -9.64
N ARG A 205 6.87 -14.48 -10.00
CA ARG A 205 6.05 -14.76 -11.20
C ARG A 205 4.76 -13.94 -11.26
N ARG A 206 4.16 -13.66 -10.10
CA ARG A 206 2.90 -12.92 -9.98
C ARG A 206 3.10 -11.70 -9.10
N LEU A 207 2.52 -10.58 -9.54
CA LEU A 207 2.43 -9.36 -8.75
C LEU A 207 1.31 -9.51 -7.72
N THR A 208 1.68 -9.71 -6.46
CA THR A 208 0.76 -9.71 -5.31
C THR A 208 0.66 -8.32 -4.71
N LEU A 209 -0.37 -8.09 -3.89
CA LEU A 209 -0.46 -6.87 -3.08
C LEU A 209 0.80 -6.66 -2.21
N ALA A 210 1.36 -7.74 -1.65
CA ALA A 210 2.62 -7.68 -0.90
C ALA A 210 3.81 -7.24 -1.76
N SER A 211 3.98 -7.80 -2.98
CA SER A 211 5.09 -7.43 -3.84
C SER A 211 4.95 -6.00 -4.36
N LEU A 212 3.71 -5.57 -4.67
CA LEU A 212 3.42 -4.20 -5.06
C LEU A 212 3.75 -3.22 -3.94
N PHE A 213 3.31 -3.48 -2.71
CA PHE A 213 3.64 -2.63 -1.58
C PHE A 213 5.16 -2.50 -1.37
N ARG A 214 5.88 -3.62 -1.44
CA ARG A 214 7.35 -3.62 -1.31
C ARG A 214 8.02 -2.79 -2.40
N GLU A 215 7.60 -2.96 -3.65
CA GLU A 215 8.16 -2.22 -4.78
C GLU A 215 7.87 -0.72 -4.67
N LEU A 216 6.63 -0.35 -4.37
CA LEU A 216 6.23 1.05 -4.17
C LEU A 216 6.98 1.69 -3.00
N SER A 217 7.26 0.92 -1.95
CA SER A 217 8.06 1.37 -0.79
C SER A 217 9.52 1.67 -1.13
N GLN A 218 10.03 1.17 -2.26
CA GLN A 218 11.37 1.47 -2.77
C GLN A 218 11.31 2.59 -3.81
N ARG A 219 10.40 2.50 -4.79
CA ARG A 219 10.30 3.42 -5.92
C ARG A 219 9.88 4.84 -5.51
N LEU A 220 8.89 4.97 -4.63
CA LEU A 220 8.40 6.28 -4.21
C LEU A 220 9.50 7.11 -3.51
N PRO A 221 10.19 6.59 -2.48
CA PRO A 221 11.33 7.30 -1.87
C PRO A 221 12.49 7.58 -2.82
N ALA A 222 12.81 6.65 -3.73
CA ALA A 222 13.84 6.88 -4.73
C ALA A 222 13.49 8.05 -5.68
N GLY A 223 12.20 8.27 -5.93
CA GLY A 223 11.68 9.44 -6.67
C GLY A 223 11.49 10.71 -5.82
N GLY A 224 11.87 10.70 -4.53
CA GLY A 224 11.68 11.84 -3.61
C GLY A 224 10.27 11.97 -3.04
N PHE A 225 9.42 10.95 -3.21
CA PHE A 225 8.06 10.90 -2.67
C PHE A 225 8.01 10.10 -1.36
N PRO A 226 7.01 10.31 -0.50
CA PRO A 226 6.94 9.58 0.76
C PRO A 226 6.61 8.10 0.57
N SER A 227 7.15 7.24 1.44
CA SER A 227 6.86 5.80 1.44
C SER A 227 5.37 5.53 1.69
N PRO A 228 4.72 4.65 0.93
CA PRO A 228 3.33 4.29 1.18
C PRO A 228 3.20 3.52 2.50
N HIS A 229 1.98 3.46 3.02
CA HIS A 229 1.66 2.62 4.19
C HIS A 229 0.67 1.53 3.78
N ALA A 230 0.83 0.34 4.32
CA ALA A 230 -0.12 -0.74 4.13
C ALA A 230 -0.41 -1.46 5.45
N ARG A 231 -1.66 -1.93 5.58
CA ARG A 231 -2.12 -2.78 6.67
C ARG A 231 -3.01 -3.86 6.07
N TRP A 232 -2.91 -5.09 6.56
CA TRP A 232 -3.72 -6.19 6.07
C TRP A 232 -3.93 -7.26 7.13
N SER A 233 -5.01 -8.02 7.00
CA SER A 233 -5.23 -9.25 7.75
C SER A 233 -4.97 -10.48 6.91
N ALA A 234 -4.76 -11.60 7.60
CA ALA A 234 -4.73 -12.92 7.01
C ALA A 234 -3.82 -12.97 5.76
N ARG A 235 -4.28 -13.64 4.70
CA ARG A 235 -3.58 -13.78 3.43
C ARG A 235 -4.01 -12.75 2.39
N ALA A 236 -4.63 -11.62 2.79
CA ALA A 236 -5.09 -10.62 1.84
C ALA A 236 -3.93 -10.12 0.95
N ALA A 237 -2.75 -9.92 1.55
CA ALA A 237 -1.55 -9.49 0.84
C ALA A 237 -1.02 -10.51 -0.21
N GLU A 238 -1.43 -11.78 -0.13
CA GLU A 238 -1.08 -12.82 -1.11
C GLU A 238 -1.97 -12.78 -2.38
N LEU A 239 -2.99 -11.91 -2.41
CA LEU A 239 -3.82 -11.74 -3.60
C LEU A 239 -2.95 -11.27 -4.78
N ALA A 240 -2.79 -12.16 -5.76
CA ALA A 240 -2.16 -11.85 -7.04
C ALA A 240 -3.10 -11.01 -7.93
N LEU A 241 -2.65 -9.83 -8.34
CA LEU A 241 -3.38 -8.96 -9.26
C LEU A 241 -3.13 -9.36 -10.72
N ALA A 242 -1.87 -9.58 -11.09
CA ALA A 242 -1.44 -9.86 -12.45
C ALA A 242 -0.21 -10.81 -12.48
N ASP A 243 0.08 -11.40 -13.63
CA ASP A 243 1.41 -11.96 -13.89
C ASP A 243 2.43 -10.82 -14.02
N ASN A 244 3.67 -11.08 -13.59
CA ASN A 244 4.76 -10.12 -13.59
C ASN A 244 5.55 -10.17 -14.93
N PRO A 245 5.53 -9.12 -15.77
CA PRO A 245 6.33 -9.08 -17.00
C PRO A 245 7.83 -9.12 -16.77
N GLY A 246 8.29 -8.63 -15.61
CA GLY A 246 9.69 -8.66 -15.21
C GLY A 246 10.16 -10.01 -14.66
N TRP A 247 9.33 -11.05 -14.72
CA TRP A 247 9.70 -12.38 -14.23
C TRP A 247 10.66 -13.07 -15.21
N PRO A 248 11.87 -13.49 -14.76
CA PRO A 248 12.89 -14.07 -15.65
C PRO A 248 12.60 -15.52 -16.10
N GLY A 249 11.50 -16.13 -15.66
CA GLY A 249 11.16 -17.53 -15.96
C GLY A 249 11.79 -18.55 -15.00
N GLU A 250 11.29 -19.80 -15.05
CA GLU A 250 11.90 -20.97 -14.40
C GLU A 250 13.09 -21.42 -15.25
N GLY A 251 14.24 -20.74 -15.16
CA GLY A 251 15.45 -21.25 -15.82
C GLY A 251 16.38 -20.24 -16.51
N SER A 252 16.34 -18.96 -16.16
CA SER A 252 17.57 -18.16 -16.28
C SER A 252 18.28 -18.18 -14.92
N PRO A 253 19.21 -19.12 -14.66
CA PRO A 253 20.42 -18.68 -13.98
C PRO A 253 20.86 -17.44 -14.74
N ARG A 254 21.05 -16.32 -14.04
CA ARG A 254 21.90 -15.27 -14.58
C ARG A 254 23.17 -16.00 -15.00
N GLU A 255 23.47 -16.06 -16.30
CA GLU A 255 24.87 -16.22 -16.67
C GLU A 255 25.53 -15.03 -15.98
N PRO A 256 26.44 -15.25 -15.01
CA PRO A 256 27.16 -14.14 -14.43
C PRO A 256 27.76 -13.39 -15.62
N ASP A 257 27.50 -12.10 -15.71
CA ASP A 257 27.98 -11.25 -16.79
C ASP A 257 29.43 -11.64 -17.09
N ALA A 258 29.70 -12.06 -18.33
CA ALA A 258 31.00 -12.62 -18.73
C ALA A 258 32.16 -11.59 -18.67
N GLU A 259 31.92 -10.42 -18.06
CA GLU A 259 32.90 -9.38 -17.77
C GLU A 259 33.27 -9.29 -16.28
N GLY A 260 32.80 -10.23 -15.46
CA GLY A 260 33.15 -10.33 -14.05
C GLY A 260 33.44 -11.76 -13.61
N GLN A 261 34.43 -12.42 -14.19
CA GLN A 261 35.17 -13.47 -13.48
C GLN A 261 35.95 -12.84 -12.32
N GLU A 262 35.25 -12.26 -11.35
CA GLU A 262 35.77 -12.33 -10.00
C GLU A 262 35.66 -13.80 -9.62
N SER A 263 36.78 -14.50 -9.80
CA SER A 263 37.21 -15.51 -8.84
C SER A 263 36.63 -15.13 -7.48
N VAL A 264 35.99 -16.07 -6.78
CA VAL A 264 35.73 -15.91 -5.35
C VAL A 264 37.10 -15.81 -4.69
N ALA A 265 37.72 -14.64 -4.82
CA ALA A 265 38.99 -14.32 -4.27
C ALA A 265 38.75 -14.41 -2.78
N ALA A 266 39.64 -15.14 -2.11
CA ALA A 266 39.67 -15.13 -0.67
C ALA A 266 39.54 -13.67 -0.21
N PRO A 267 38.64 -13.39 0.76
CA PRO A 267 38.41 -12.03 1.20
C PRO A 267 39.76 -11.39 1.55
N PRO A 268 39.96 -10.10 1.23
CA PRO A 268 41.27 -9.45 1.36
C PRO A 268 41.84 -9.67 2.76
N ALA A 269 43.16 -9.88 2.85
CA ALA A 269 43.82 -10.19 4.11
C ALA A 269 43.43 -9.16 5.20
N GLY A 270 42.72 -9.63 6.24
CA GLY A 270 42.18 -8.78 7.31
C GLY A 270 40.67 -8.50 7.25
N SER A 271 39.95 -8.98 6.23
CA SER A 271 38.48 -8.95 6.24
C SER A 271 37.92 -9.91 7.29
N PRO A 272 37.05 -9.44 8.21
CA PRO A 272 36.41 -10.31 9.19
C PRO A 272 35.35 -11.23 8.56
N TYR A 273 34.90 -10.93 7.33
CA TYR A 273 33.88 -11.70 6.64
C TYR A 273 34.51 -12.87 5.88
N ARG A 274 34.16 -14.11 6.25
CA ARG A 274 34.76 -15.35 5.73
C ARG A 274 33.93 -16.06 4.64
N GLY A 275 32.94 -15.37 4.07
CA GLY A 275 32.02 -15.98 3.11
C GLY A 275 31.23 -17.12 3.73
N LEU A 276 31.25 -18.31 3.11
CA LEU A 276 30.53 -19.50 3.56
C LEU A 276 31.26 -20.31 4.65
N ALA A 277 32.48 -19.94 5.04
CA ALA A 277 33.23 -20.66 6.06
C ALA A 277 32.72 -20.33 7.48
N ALA A 278 32.52 -21.36 8.31
CA ALA A 278 32.11 -21.21 9.69
C ALA A 278 33.20 -20.58 10.57
N PHE A 279 32.82 -19.73 11.53
CA PHE A 279 33.75 -19.19 12.53
C PHE A 279 34.08 -20.25 13.59
N GLY A 280 35.37 -20.54 13.76
CA GLY A 280 35.93 -21.33 14.86
C GLY A 280 36.41 -20.48 16.05
N THR A 281 36.84 -21.13 17.13
CA THR A 281 37.33 -20.50 18.37
C THR A 281 38.48 -19.52 18.17
N GLU A 282 39.32 -19.75 17.17
CA GLU A 282 40.43 -18.88 16.79
C GLU A 282 39.99 -17.49 16.30
N HIS A 283 38.70 -17.31 16.01
CA HIS A 283 38.11 -16.04 15.58
C HIS A 283 37.45 -15.25 16.72
N GLU A 284 37.55 -15.70 17.97
CA GLU A 284 37.03 -15.00 19.17
C GLU A 284 37.38 -13.49 19.19
N PRO A 285 38.60 -13.05 18.82
CA PRO A 285 38.94 -11.62 18.83
C PRO A 285 38.11 -10.74 17.88
N LEU A 286 37.41 -11.33 16.90
CA LEU A 286 36.53 -10.61 15.97
C LEU A 286 35.15 -10.27 16.60
N PHE A 287 34.78 -10.92 17.71
CA PHE A 287 33.46 -10.81 18.33
C PHE A 287 33.51 -10.07 19.67
N PHE A 288 33.92 -8.81 19.65
CA PHE A 288 33.99 -7.93 20.83
C PHE A 288 32.78 -6.99 20.95
N GLY A 289 32.58 -6.37 22.11
CA GLY A 289 31.57 -5.31 22.31
C GLY A 289 30.16 -5.80 22.64
N ARG A 290 29.99 -7.12 22.81
CA ARG A 290 28.71 -7.75 23.18
C ARG A 290 28.64 -8.09 24.67
N GLU A 291 29.68 -7.81 25.44
CA GLU A 291 29.84 -8.25 26.83
C GLU A 291 28.67 -7.78 27.70
N ARG A 292 28.25 -6.52 27.52
CA ARG A 292 27.11 -5.95 28.27
C ARG A 292 25.79 -6.62 27.92
N VAL A 293 25.57 -6.95 26.63
CA VAL A 293 24.34 -7.60 26.16
C VAL A 293 24.31 -9.05 26.61
N THR A 294 25.43 -9.77 26.49
CA THR A 294 25.55 -11.16 26.92
C THR A 294 25.42 -11.29 28.44
N ALA A 295 26.04 -10.39 29.23
CA ALA A 295 25.91 -10.39 30.68
C ALA A 295 24.47 -10.13 31.13
N ARG A 296 23.78 -9.17 30.48
CA ARG A 296 22.37 -8.91 30.74
C ARG A 296 21.50 -10.11 30.39
N LEU A 297 21.69 -10.71 29.23
CA LEU A 297 20.95 -11.89 28.81
C LEU A 297 21.19 -13.07 29.77
N ALA A 298 22.43 -13.29 30.22
CA ALA A 298 22.75 -14.33 31.18
C ALA A 298 22.08 -14.11 32.54
N GLN A 299 22.01 -12.86 33.03
CA GLN A 299 21.28 -12.51 34.25
C GLN A 299 19.77 -12.74 34.11
N GLU A 300 19.17 -12.31 32.99
CA GLU A 300 17.74 -12.50 32.74
C GLU A 300 17.39 -13.99 32.58
N CYS A 301 18.23 -14.78 31.89
CA CYS A 301 18.07 -16.23 31.81
C CYS A 301 18.17 -16.92 33.18
N ALA A 302 19.12 -16.53 34.03
CA ALA A 302 19.27 -17.10 35.37
C ALA A 302 18.06 -16.78 36.25
N ALA A 303 17.56 -15.54 36.22
CA ALA A 303 16.35 -15.16 36.94
C ALA A 303 15.11 -15.94 36.45
N CYS A 304 14.94 -16.10 35.13
CA CYS A 304 13.82 -16.87 34.58
C CYS A 304 13.91 -18.37 34.89
N HIS A 305 15.12 -18.94 34.98
CA HIS A 305 15.31 -20.33 35.37
C HIS A 305 14.86 -20.59 36.82
N ASP A 306 15.17 -19.66 37.73
CA ASP A 306 14.76 -19.78 39.14
C ASP A 306 13.24 -19.60 39.33
N ASP A 307 12.59 -18.78 38.49
CA ASP A 307 11.16 -18.51 38.54
C ASP A 307 10.28 -19.45 37.67
N GLN A 308 10.88 -20.44 36.98
CA GLN A 308 10.22 -21.34 36.01
C GLN A 308 9.35 -20.64 34.95
N GLN A 309 9.67 -19.40 34.57
CA GLN A 309 8.93 -18.66 33.54
C GLN A 309 9.71 -18.61 32.22
N PRO A 310 9.04 -18.71 31.06
CA PRO A 310 9.70 -18.59 29.76
C PRO A 310 10.18 -17.16 29.52
N LEU A 311 11.45 -17.00 29.16
CA LEU A 311 12.02 -15.72 28.75
C LEU A 311 11.67 -15.44 27.28
N LEU A 312 10.93 -14.35 27.03
CA LEU A 312 10.71 -13.81 25.69
C LEU A 312 11.79 -12.77 25.38
N VAL A 313 12.71 -13.12 24.48
CA VAL A 313 13.76 -12.21 24.00
C VAL A 313 13.26 -11.58 22.69
N MET A 314 12.93 -10.28 22.72
CA MET A 314 12.61 -9.49 21.52
C MET A 314 13.84 -8.74 21.01
#